data_AF-A0A2V5YR32-F1
#
_entry.id   AF-A0A2V5YR32-F1
#
_cell.length_a   1.000
_cell.length_b   1.000
_cell.length_c   1.000
_cell.angle_alpha   90.00
_cell.angle_beta   90.00
_cell.angle_gamma   90.00
#
_symmetry.space_group_name_H-M   'P 1'
#
loop_
_entity.id
_entity.type
_entity.pdbx_description
1 polymer ?
#
loop_
_entity_poly.entity_id
_entity_poly.type
_entity_poly.pdbx_seq_one_letter_code
_entity_poly.pdbx_strand_id
1 'polypeptide(L)'
;MLVAAAIAMMSCGTATFTKSGSDAQIESLRNFELAFIDEFAVPGKHFNAAVFQARVNQGNMKFQQAIADEKFTARRPVLIDLKGQFDADAAHLRSKASRGKVTPALASEMKKDVNKIYDHALGN
;
A
#
# COMPACT_ATOMS: atom_id res chain seq x y z
N MET A 1 0.60 58.73 22.38
CA MET A 1 1.43 58.07 21.35
C MET A 1 1.34 56.57 21.60
N LEU A 2 0.62 55.84 20.75
CA LEU A 2 1.18 55.01 19.66
C LEU A 2 1.99 53.82 20.24
N VAL A 3 1.76 52.53 19.98
CA VAL A 3 0.95 51.74 19.03
C VAL A 3 0.80 50.32 19.60
N ALA A 4 -0.35 49.68 19.35
CA ALA A 4 -0.60 48.26 19.56
C ALA A 4 0.15 47.39 18.54
N ALA A 5 0.67 46.23 18.95
CA ALA A 5 1.01 45.15 18.03
C ALA A 5 0.38 43.85 18.56
N ALA A 6 -0.87 43.62 18.15
CA ALA A 6 -1.53 42.34 18.29
C ALA A 6 -0.87 41.35 17.31
N ILE A 7 -0.20 40.34 17.83
CA ILE A 7 0.28 39.21 17.04
C ILE A 7 -0.86 38.21 16.95
N ALA A 8 -1.66 38.32 15.89
CA ALA A 8 -2.49 37.22 15.43
C ALA A 8 -2.76 37.41 13.94
N MET A 9 -2.10 36.60 13.10
CA MET A 9 -2.72 36.00 11.92
C MET A 9 -2.07 34.64 11.63
N MET A 10 -2.79 33.59 11.99
CA MET A 10 -2.68 32.26 11.39
C MET A 10 -2.76 32.40 9.87
N SER A 11 -1.88 31.75 9.11
CA SER A 11 -2.10 31.55 7.68
C SER A 11 -1.33 30.33 7.15
N CYS A 12 -2.10 29.27 6.89
CA CYS A 12 -1.97 28.28 5.81
C CYS A 12 -0.61 27.59 5.59
N GLY A 13 -0.31 26.55 6.38
CA GLY A 13 0.86 25.69 6.16
C GLY A 13 0.59 24.18 6.17
N THR A 14 -0.66 23.72 6.26
CA THR A 14 -0.96 22.30 6.57
C THR A 14 -1.46 21.45 5.40
N ALA A 15 -1.57 22.00 4.18
CA ALA A 15 -2.10 21.26 3.02
C ALA A 15 -1.04 20.48 2.23
N THR A 16 0.23 20.91 2.21
CA THR A 16 1.25 20.32 1.33
C THR A 16 2.05 19.20 2.02
N PHE A 17 2.38 19.36 3.30
CA PHE A 17 3.17 18.37 4.06
C PHE A 17 2.40 17.07 4.31
N THR A 18 1.09 17.17 4.48
CA THR A 18 0.23 16.02 4.72
C THR A 18 0.08 15.20 3.44
N LYS A 19 -0.24 15.81 2.29
CA LYS A 19 -0.53 15.07 1.03
C LYS A 19 0.70 14.30 0.56
N SER A 20 1.87 14.94 0.58
CA SER A 20 3.15 14.30 0.25
C SER A 20 3.46 13.12 1.19
N GLY A 21 3.13 13.23 2.48
CA GLY A 21 3.31 12.13 3.44
C GLY A 21 2.38 10.95 3.17
N SER A 22 1.11 11.21 2.84
CA SER A 22 0.15 10.16 2.48
C SER A 22 0.50 9.50 1.13
N ASP A 23 0.98 10.27 0.14
CA ASP A 23 1.50 9.71 -1.12
C ASP A 23 2.69 8.78 -0.87
N ALA A 24 3.65 9.21 -0.05
CA ALA A 24 4.80 8.39 0.33
C ALA A 24 4.39 7.11 1.06
N GLN A 25 3.33 7.16 1.88
CA GLN A 25 2.80 5.99 2.56
C GLN A 25 2.15 5.01 1.57
N ILE A 26 1.35 5.49 0.60
CA ILE A 26 0.76 4.67 -0.45
C ILE A 26 1.86 4.03 -1.32
N GLU A 27 2.91 4.78 -1.68
CA GLU A 27 4.08 4.23 -2.38
C GLU A 27 4.83 3.17 -1.55
N SER A 28 4.92 3.33 -0.23
CA SER A 28 5.51 2.32 0.64
C SER A 28 4.72 1.01 0.63
N LEU A 29 3.39 1.09 0.59
CA LEU A 29 2.51 -0.06 0.46
C LEU A 29 2.66 -0.74 -0.91
N ARG A 30 2.74 0.04 -2.00
CA ARG A 30 3.03 -0.48 -3.36
C ARG A 30 4.32 -1.30 -3.36
N ASN A 31 5.40 -0.70 -2.87
CA ASN A 31 6.71 -1.33 -2.87
C ASN A 31 6.73 -2.62 -2.03
N PHE A 32 6.00 -2.64 -0.91
CA PHE A 32 5.83 -3.84 -0.12
C PHE A 32 5.12 -4.96 -0.90
N GLU A 33 4.04 -4.62 -1.59
CA GLU A 33 3.24 -5.59 -2.36
C GLU A 33 3.99 -6.13 -3.58
N LEU A 34 4.73 -5.28 -4.30
CA LEU A 34 5.61 -5.71 -5.38
C LEU A 34 6.68 -6.69 -4.86
N ALA A 35 7.32 -6.38 -3.73
CA ALA A 35 8.30 -7.28 -3.11
C ALA A 35 7.66 -8.59 -2.63
N PHE A 36 6.42 -8.56 -2.14
CA PHE A 36 5.65 -9.75 -1.81
C PHE A 36 5.41 -10.64 -3.03
N ILE A 37 5.04 -10.06 -4.17
CA ILE A 37 4.88 -10.80 -5.43
C ILE A 37 6.23 -11.38 -5.87
N ASP A 38 7.31 -10.62 -5.84
CA ASP A 38 8.64 -11.12 -6.22
C ASP A 38 9.12 -12.26 -5.31
N GLU A 39 8.70 -12.28 -4.04
CA GLU A 39 9.06 -13.34 -3.10
C GLU A 39 8.29 -14.65 -3.34
N PHE A 40 7.00 -14.57 -3.68
CA PHE A 40 6.09 -15.73 -3.69
C PHE A 40 5.55 -16.13 -5.06
N ALA A 41 5.65 -15.27 -6.07
CA ALA A 41 5.31 -15.56 -7.46
C ALA A 41 6.55 -16.01 -8.25
N VAL A 42 7.40 -16.84 -7.63
CA VAL A 42 8.58 -17.42 -8.28
C VAL A 42 8.28 -18.83 -8.82
N PRO A 43 8.36 -19.06 -10.14
CA PRO A 43 8.15 -20.39 -10.72
C PRO A 43 9.14 -21.42 -10.18
N GLY A 44 8.66 -22.63 -9.90
CA GLY A 44 9.50 -23.74 -9.42
C GLY A 44 10.01 -23.60 -7.97
N LYS A 45 9.78 -22.47 -7.29
CA LYS A 45 10.13 -22.30 -5.88
C LYS A 45 9.18 -23.11 -5.00
N HIS A 46 9.73 -23.82 -4.02
CA HIS A 46 8.92 -24.54 -3.03
C HIS A 46 8.08 -23.54 -2.21
N PHE A 47 6.78 -23.81 -2.09
CA PHE A 47 5.86 -22.95 -1.36
C PHE A 47 5.93 -23.21 0.15
N ASN A 48 6.45 -22.23 0.90
CA ASN A 48 6.43 -22.25 2.36
C ASN A 48 5.23 -21.45 2.90
N ALA A 49 4.20 -22.16 3.35
CA ALA A 49 2.96 -21.55 3.83
C ALA A 49 3.16 -20.69 5.11
N ALA A 50 4.11 -21.06 5.98
CA ALA A 50 4.37 -20.31 7.21
C ALA A 50 5.02 -18.95 6.92
N VAL A 51 6.04 -18.94 6.04
CA VAL A 51 6.70 -17.69 5.60
C VAL A 51 5.72 -16.80 4.84
N PHE A 52 4.91 -17.41 3.96
CA PHE A 52 3.84 -16.71 3.26
C PHE A 52 2.87 -16.03 4.23
N GLN A 53 2.34 -16.77 5.20
CA GLN A 53 1.37 -16.23 6.16
C GLN A 53 1.99 -15.14 7.04
N ALA A 54 3.25 -15.29 7.46
CA ALA A 54 3.95 -14.25 8.20
C ALA A 54 4.06 -12.95 7.39
N ARG A 55 4.37 -13.05 6.09
CA ARG A 55 4.43 -11.88 5.21
C ARG A 55 3.06 -11.25 4.96
N VAL A 56 2.01 -12.05 4.82
CA VAL A 56 0.61 -11.56 4.75
C VAL A 56 0.24 -10.78 6.02
N ASN A 57 0.58 -11.31 7.19
CA ASN A 57 0.31 -10.63 8.46
C ASN A 57 1.07 -9.30 8.58
N GLN A 58 2.33 -9.26 8.11
CA GLN A 58 3.12 -8.03 8.04
C GLN A 58 2.45 -6.99 7.12
N GLY A 59 1.95 -7.40 5.96
CA GLY A 59 1.20 -6.53 5.06
C GLY A 59 -0.06 -5.98 5.72
N ASN A 60 -0.87 -6.85 6.33
CA ASN A 60 -2.07 -6.46 7.06
C ASN A 60 -1.81 -5.43 8.14
N MET A 61 -0.74 -5.60 8.93
CA MET A 61 -0.33 -4.62 9.93
C MET A 61 0.06 -3.27 9.29
N LYS A 62 0.79 -3.29 8.17
CA LYS A 62 1.16 -2.05 7.45
C LYS A 62 -0.06 -1.29 6.94
N PHE A 63 -1.01 -1.99 6.33
CA PHE A 63 -2.26 -1.38 5.86
C PHE A 63 -3.10 -0.83 7.01
N GLN A 64 -3.25 -1.59 8.10
CA GLN A 64 -3.98 -1.13 9.28
C GLN A 64 -3.34 0.12 9.90
N GLN A 65 -2.01 0.14 10.00
CA GLN A 65 -1.29 1.32 10.47
C GLN A 65 -1.50 2.52 9.53
N ALA A 66 -1.42 2.32 8.22
CA ALA A 66 -1.68 3.38 7.26
C ALA A 66 -3.09 3.95 7.37
N ILE A 67 -4.11 3.09 7.47
CA ILE A 67 -5.50 3.50 7.65
C ILE A 67 -5.68 4.29 8.96
N ALA A 68 -5.04 3.85 10.05
CA ALA A 68 -5.11 4.50 11.35
C ALA A 68 -4.42 5.87 11.38
N ASP A 69 -3.25 5.98 10.74
CA ASP A 69 -2.44 7.19 10.72
C ASP A 69 -2.93 8.23 9.68
N GLU A 70 -3.79 7.82 8.75
CA GLU A 70 -4.26 8.69 7.67
C GLU A 70 -5.06 9.87 8.21
N LYS A 71 -4.56 11.08 7.92
CA LYS A 71 -5.13 12.37 8.32
C LYS A 71 -6.11 12.91 7.28
N PHE A 72 -5.99 12.52 6.02
CA PHE A 72 -6.98 12.82 4.99
C PHE A 72 -8.09 11.80 5.00
N THR A 73 -9.23 12.19 5.56
CA THR A 73 -10.43 11.35 5.62
C THR A 73 -10.84 10.83 4.24
N ALA A 74 -10.67 11.62 3.18
CA ALA A 74 -10.94 11.22 1.80
C ALA A 74 -10.05 10.08 1.27
N ARG A 75 -8.88 9.83 1.88
CA ARG A 75 -7.94 8.75 1.50
C ARG A 75 -8.14 7.46 2.28
N ARG A 76 -8.86 7.48 3.39
CA ARG A 76 -9.14 6.26 4.15
C ARG A 76 -9.88 5.20 3.34
N PRO A 77 -10.92 5.52 2.55
CA PRO A 77 -11.55 4.54 1.67
C PRO A 77 -10.57 3.92 0.68
N VAL A 78 -9.70 4.74 0.07
CA VAL A 78 -8.66 4.27 -0.84
C VAL A 78 -7.72 3.27 -0.16
N LEU A 79 -7.25 3.55 1.05
CA LEU A 79 -6.38 2.63 1.80
C LEU A 79 -7.11 1.32 2.19
N ILE A 80 -8.41 1.39 2.49
CA ILE A 80 -9.24 0.21 2.74
C ILE A 80 -9.37 -0.64 1.48
N ASP A 81 -9.59 -0.01 0.32
CA ASP A 81 -9.68 -0.70 -0.97
C ASP A 81 -8.34 -1.34 -1.34
N LEU A 82 -7.21 -0.64 -1.15
CA LEU A 82 -5.87 -1.20 -1.37
C LEU A 82 -5.59 -2.40 -0.45
N LYS A 83 -6.04 -2.35 0.80
CA LYS A 83 -5.95 -3.51 1.70
C LYS A 83 -6.78 -4.69 1.15
N GLY A 84 -7.99 -4.43 0.67
CA GLY A 84 -8.84 -5.44 0.06
C GLY A 84 -8.19 -6.09 -1.17
N GLN A 85 -7.51 -5.28 -1.99
CA GLN A 85 -6.74 -5.75 -3.13
C GLN A 85 -5.57 -6.65 -2.69
N PHE A 86 -4.80 -6.22 -1.70
CA PHE A 86 -3.71 -7.04 -1.14
C PHE A 86 -4.20 -8.40 -0.63
N ASP A 87 -5.34 -8.43 0.08
CA ASP A 87 -5.94 -9.68 0.56
C ASP A 87 -6.32 -10.61 -0.61
N ALA A 88 -6.88 -10.04 -1.70
CA ALA A 88 -7.25 -10.79 -2.90
C ALA A 88 -6.01 -11.35 -3.63
N ASP A 89 -4.96 -10.54 -3.78
CA ASP A 89 -3.72 -10.94 -4.42
C ASP A 89 -2.98 -11.99 -3.60
N ALA A 90 -2.94 -11.86 -2.27
CA ALA A 90 -2.42 -12.89 -1.37
C ALA A 90 -3.22 -14.20 -1.48
N ALA A 91 -4.55 -14.15 -1.51
CA ALA A 91 -5.38 -15.35 -1.67
C ALA A 91 -5.15 -16.03 -3.02
N HIS A 92 -5.07 -15.24 -4.10
CA HIS A 92 -4.80 -15.72 -5.44
C HIS A 92 -3.42 -16.40 -5.52
N LEU A 93 -2.38 -15.73 -5.00
CA LEU A 93 -1.02 -16.24 -5.05
C LEU A 93 -0.85 -17.49 -4.20
N ARG A 94 -1.44 -17.55 -2.99
CA ARG A 94 -1.47 -18.76 -2.15
C ARG A 94 -2.06 -19.94 -2.91
N SER A 95 -3.18 -19.70 -3.59
CA SER A 95 -3.86 -20.72 -4.38
C SER A 95 -3.00 -21.24 -5.53
N LYS A 96 -2.26 -20.36 -6.22
CA LYS A 96 -1.37 -20.76 -7.33
C LYS A 96 -0.11 -21.46 -6.83
N ALA A 97 0.55 -20.89 -5.81
CA ALA A 97 1.81 -21.40 -5.26
C ALA A 97 1.66 -22.77 -4.61
N SER A 98 0.60 -22.99 -3.82
CA SER A 98 0.31 -24.30 -3.21
C SER A 98 0.05 -25.43 -4.22
N ARG A 99 -0.32 -25.08 -5.46
CA ARG A 99 -0.55 -26.04 -6.56
C ARG A 99 0.61 -26.11 -7.55
N GLY A 100 1.72 -25.40 -7.30
CA GLY A 100 2.84 -25.30 -8.23
C GLY A 100 2.47 -24.62 -9.56
N LYS A 101 1.43 -23.78 -9.59
CA LYS A 101 0.88 -23.13 -10.80
C LYS A 101 1.31 -21.66 -10.93
N VAL A 102 2.43 -21.30 -10.33
CA VAL A 102 3.02 -19.97 -10.48
C VAL A 102 3.79 -19.93 -11.79
N THR A 103 3.50 -18.93 -12.63
CA THR A 103 4.17 -18.72 -13.92
C THR A 103 4.81 -17.32 -13.98
N PRO A 104 5.81 -17.11 -14.85
CA PRO A 104 6.35 -15.76 -15.08
C PRO A 104 5.27 -14.76 -15.53
N ALA A 105 4.31 -15.23 -16.33
CA ALA A 105 3.18 -14.42 -16.78
C ALA A 105 2.31 -13.95 -15.60
N LEU A 106 1.96 -14.85 -14.68
CA LEU A 106 1.21 -14.50 -13.46
C LEU A 106 1.93 -13.42 -12.65
N ALA A 107 3.24 -13.58 -12.39
CA ALA A 107 4.01 -12.60 -11.64
C ALA A 107 4.03 -11.22 -12.33
N SER A 108 4.11 -11.22 -13.67
CA SER A 108 4.15 -9.99 -14.47
C SER A 108 2.79 -9.30 -14.51
N GLU A 109 1.71 -10.06 -14.67
CA GLU A 109 0.32 -9.59 -14.62
C GLU A 109 -0.01 -8.97 -13.26
N MET A 110 0.27 -9.68 -12.16
CA MET A 110 0.01 -9.18 -10.82
C MET A 110 0.78 -7.87 -10.54
N LYS A 111 2.07 -7.78 -10.91
CA LYS A 111 2.83 -6.53 -10.73
C LYS A 111 2.29 -5.38 -11.56
N LYS A 112 1.80 -5.66 -12.77
CA LYS A 112 1.15 -4.67 -13.62
C LYS A 112 -0.15 -4.17 -13.00
N ASP A 113 -0.96 -5.08 -12.46
CA ASP A 113 -2.22 -4.75 -11.80
C ASP A 113 -1.99 -3.93 -10.52
N VAL A 114 -1.01 -4.32 -9.70
CA VAL A 114 -0.56 -3.53 -8.53
C VAL A 114 -0.16 -2.13 -8.96
N ASN A 115 0.74 -1.97 -9.93
CA ASN A 115 1.16 -0.62 -10.36
C ASN A 115 -0.03 0.23 -10.79
N LYS A 116 -0.92 -0.32 -11.63
CA LYS A 116 -2.13 0.37 -12.11
C LYS A 116 -3.05 0.82 -10.97
N ILE A 117 -3.32 -0.06 -10.01
CA ILE A 117 -4.22 0.23 -8.88
C ILE A 117 -3.63 1.33 -8.00
N TYR A 118 -2.34 1.28 -7.72
CA TYR A 118 -1.68 2.29 -6.91
C TYR A 118 -1.49 3.61 -7.67
N ASP A 119 -1.28 3.59 -8.99
CA ASP A 119 -1.21 4.81 -9.80
C ASP A 119 -2.54 5.57 -9.71
N HIS A 120 -3.64 4.83 -9.84
CA HIS A 120 -4.97 5.38 -9.63
C HIS A 120 -5.17 5.94 -8.20
N ALA A 121 -4.68 5.23 -7.17
CA ALA A 121 -4.76 5.69 -5.78
C ALA A 121 -3.95 6.99 -5.51
N LEU A 122 -2.84 7.18 -6.23
CA LEU A 122 -2.00 8.37 -6.16
C LEU A 122 -2.53 9.52 -7.05
N GLY A 123 -3.36 9.20 -8.03
CA GLY A 123 -3.86 10.15 -9.03
C GLY A 123 -2.88 10.38 -10.18
N ASN A 124 -2.08 9.36 -10.50
CA ASN A 124 -1.13 9.32 -11.62
C ASN A 124 -1.73 8.66 -12.87
#